data_AF-A0A4Z2AZ82-F1
#
_entry.id   AF-A0A4Z2AZ82-F1
#
_cell.length_a   1.000
_cell.length_b   1.000
_cell.length_c   1.000
_cell.angle_alpha   90.00
_cell.angle_beta   90.00
_cell.angle_gamma   90.00
#
_symmetry.space_group_name_H-M   'P 1'
#
loop_
_entity.id
_entity.type
_entity.pdbx_description
1 polymer ?
#
loop_
_entity_poly.entity_id
_entity_poly.type
_entity_poly.pdbx_seq_one_letter_code
_entity_poly.pdbx_strand_id
1 'polypeptide(L)'
;MSCTLVSQTGARISLEDGRPVVLGRSPDTRVTDKKCSRNQVKVVACYADQDVVVTQLGPNPTFLDGVPLGQGLSGTLTDGGTLYLVNQNHSFKLCFDLNSNRTATSTVKKGEKAKDKTQGGSKETQVSANPKRSIKDFFSTSPMKSSKRKLSPEKEDAEVKHQRKSEDEEEEEGDKEERRAEEKLKHLQEMAEKFTPESKDGTSSCSEPTGCLKSSWQQIGNLLLYTAAGVKGRDKIAGFDIDGCIITTKSGKVFPTAPNDWKILYPEIKPRLASLLQNGYKVAFFTNQMGIAKGKLRPEVFKSKVEDVLATLQLAVQANDDVTVDLARSFYVGDAAGRPEKWAPGRKKDFSCSDRLFALNIGLRFHTPEEFFLGWKSAPYNLPSFDP
;
A
#
# COMPACT_ATOMS: atom_id res chain seq x y z
N MET A 1 -12.86 -27.79 -5.60
CA MET A 1 -12.19 -27.86 -4.29
C MET A 1 -12.53 -26.57 -3.56
N SER A 2 -12.61 -26.59 -2.23
CA SER A 2 -12.76 -25.40 -1.40
C SER A 2 -11.91 -25.50 -0.14
N CYS A 3 -11.02 -24.51 0.05
CA CYS A 3 -10.18 -24.38 1.23
C CYS A 3 -10.90 -23.53 2.29
N THR A 4 -11.01 -24.02 3.53
CA THR A 4 -11.60 -23.28 4.65
C THR A 4 -10.77 -23.41 5.92
N LEU A 5 -10.49 -22.29 6.59
CA LEU A 5 -10.00 -22.28 7.97
C LEU A 5 -11.19 -22.20 8.93
N VAL A 6 -11.31 -23.17 9.85
CA VAL A 6 -12.42 -23.31 10.80
C VAL A 6 -11.92 -23.16 12.23
N SER A 7 -12.38 -22.12 12.94
CA SER A 7 -12.07 -21.92 14.35
C SER A 7 -12.88 -22.83 15.26
N GLN A 8 -12.30 -23.21 16.41
CA GLN A 8 -13.04 -23.79 17.53
C GLN A 8 -14.22 -22.90 18.01
N THR A 9 -14.16 -21.58 17.76
CA THR A 9 -15.22 -20.61 18.09
C THR A 9 -16.34 -20.50 17.02
N GLY A 10 -16.32 -21.37 16.01
CA GLY A 10 -17.31 -21.40 14.93
C GLY A 10 -17.13 -20.33 13.84
N ALA A 11 -16.06 -19.53 13.89
CA ALA A 11 -15.65 -18.73 12.73
C ALA A 11 -15.23 -19.66 11.58
N ARG A 12 -15.64 -19.34 10.35
CA ARG A 12 -15.25 -20.07 9.13
C ARG A 12 -14.77 -19.05 8.10
N ILE A 13 -13.60 -19.29 7.52
CA ILE A 13 -12.92 -18.36 6.63
C ILE A 13 -12.52 -19.11 5.37
N SER A 14 -13.26 -18.89 4.29
CA SER A 14 -12.94 -19.44 2.97
C SER A 14 -11.68 -18.78 2.42
N LEU A 15 -10.76 -19.58 1.88
CA LEU A 15 -9.58 -19.09 1.16
C LEU A 15 -9.76 -19.40 -0.34
N GLU A 16 -9.54 -18.40 -1.19
CA GLU A 16 -9.54 -18.57 -2.64
C GLU A 16 -8.12 -18.92 -3.11
N ASP A 17 -8.03 -19.77 -4.14
CA ASP A 17 -6.78 -20.26 -4.71
C ASP A 17 -5.86 -19.11 -5.16
N GLY A 18 -4.58 -19.18 -4.77
CA GLY A 18 -3.57 -18.16 -5.02
C GLY A 18 -3.82 -16.78 -4.37
N ARG A 19 -4.97 -16.54 -3.72
CA ARG A 19 -5.32 -15.22 -3.17
C ARG A 19 -4.85 -15.03 -1.73
N PRO A 20 -4.15 -13.92 -1.41
CA PRO A 20 -3.73 -13.63 -0.06
C PRO A 20 -4.86 -13.08 0.81
N VAL A 21 -5.14 -13.75 1.93
CA VAL A 21 -6.03 -13.27 2.98
C VAL A 21 -5.19 -12.89 4.21
N VAL A 22 -5.47 -11.74 4.83
CA VAL A 22 -4.77 -11.30 6.05
C VAL A 22 -5.68 -11.49 7.25
N LEU A 23 -5.24 -12.30 8.21
CA LEU A 23 -6.01 -12.67 9.40
C LEU A 23 -5.35 -12.15 10.69
N GLY A 24 -6.16 -12.00 11.72
CA GLY A 24 -5.76 -11.44 13.01
C GLY A 24 -6.96 -11.10 13.88
N ARG A 25 -6.84 -10.12 14.76
CA ARG A 25 -7.90 -9.63 15.65
C ARG A 25 -8.98 -8.84 14.89
N SER A 26 -10.00 -9.52 14.36
CA SER A 26 -11.13 -8.95 13.61
C SER A 26 -12.47 -9.59 14.01
N PRO A 27 -13.62 -9.02 13.59
CA PRO A 27 -14.93 -9.66 13.78
C PRO A 27 -15.03 -11.02 13.05
N ASP A 28 -14.35 -11.16 11.92
CA ASP A 28 -14.43 -12.30 11.01
C ASP A 28 -13.74 -13.54 11.61
N THR A 29 -12.56 -13.34 12.22
CA THR A 29 -11.88 -14.38 13.01
C THR A 29 -12.52 -14.59 14.40
N ARG A 30 -13.38 -13.66 14.83
CA ARG A 30 -13.94 -13.54 16.19
C ARG A 30 -12.89 -13.32 17.30
N VAL A 31 -11.62 -13.08 16.94
CA VAL A 31 -10.55 -12.85 17.92
C VAL A 31 -10.59 -11.41 18.42
N THR A 32 -10.73 -11.24 19.74
CA THR A 32 -10.71 -9.94 20.43
C THR A 32 -9.43 -9.68 21.23
N ASP A 33 -8.58 -10.71 21.39
CA ASP A 33 -7.36 -10.69 22.20
C ASP A 33 -6.37 -9.60 21.75
N LYS A 34 -5.98 -8.72 22.68
CA LYS A 34 -5.05 -7.60 22.43
C LYS A 34 -3.62 -8.06 22.07
N LYS A 35 -3.24 -9.31 22.37
CA LYS A 35 -1.96 -9.89 21.94
C LYS A 35 -1.96 -10.26 20.46
N CYS A 36 -3.14 -10.54 19.88
CA CYS A 36 -3.28 -10.78 18.45
C CYS A 36 -3.24 -9.44 17.68
N SER A 37 -2.32 -9.30 16.72
CA SER A 37 -2.33 -8.17 15.79
C SER A 37 -3.64 -8.18 14.97
N ARG A 38 -4.12 -7.02 14.50
CA ARG A 38 -5.18 -6.99 13.46
C ARG A 38 -4.73 -7.67 12.16
N ASN A 39 -3.42 -7.63 11.90
CA ASN A 39 -2.75 -8.22 10.77
C ASN A 39 -1.68 -9.15 11.38
N GLN A 40 -2.08 -10.34 11.79
CA GLN A 40 -1.27 -11.31 12.52
C GLN A 40 -0.59 -12.31 11.57
N VAL A 41 -1.32 -12.78 10.54
CA VAL A 41 -0.79 -13.66 9.48
C VAL A 41 -1.28 -13.23 8.09
N LYS A 42 -0.51 -13.56 7.05
CA LYS A 42 -0.96 -13.67 5.66
C LYS A 42 -1.13 -15.17 5.38
N VAL A 43 -2.27 -15.59 4.86
CA VAL A 43 -2.50 -16.96 4.39
C VAL A 43 -2.78 -16.94 2.90
N VAL A 44 -2.22 -17.89 2.17
CA VAL A 44 -2.43 -18.10 0.73
C VAL A 44 -2.65 -19.59 0.51
N ALA A 45 -3.77 -19.98 -0.10
CA ALA A 45 -4.02 -21.39 -0.42
C ALA A 45 -3.47 -21.76 -1.80
N CYS A 46 -2.92 -22.97 -1.94
CA CYS A 46 -2.64 -23.60 -3.22
C CYS A 46 -3.53 -24.83 -3.41
N TYR A 47 -4.45 -24.78 -4.39
CA TYR A 47 -5.35 -25.90 -4.69
C TYR A 47 -4.67 -27.03 -5.47
N ALA A 48 -3.50 -26.78 -6.08
CA ALA A 48 -2.71 -27.81 -6.75
C ALA A 48 -2.01 -28.73 -5.72
N ASP A 49 -1.36 -28.12 -4.73
CA ASP A 49 -0.55 -28.81 -3.72
C ASP A 49 -1.36 -29.20 -2.45
N GLN A 50 -2.60 -28.70 -2.32
CA GLN A 50 -3.50 -28.89 -1.17
C GLN A 50 -2.91 -28.39 0.16
N ASP A 51 -2.27 -27.22 0.07
CA ASP A 51 -1.61 -26.56 1.19
C ASP A 51 -2.01 -25.08 1.35
N VAL A 52 -1.66 -24.51 2.50
CA VAL A 52 -1.76 -23.08 2.78
C VAL A 52 -0.41 -22.59 3.28
N VAL A 53 0.19 -21.65 2.54
CA VAL A 53 1.37 -20.92 2.99
C VAL A 53 0.92 -19.84 3.98
N VAL A 54 1.42 -19.91 5.21
CA VAL A 54 1.17 -18.97 6.30
C VAL A 54 2.43 -18.16 6.58
N THR A 55 2.39 -16.84 6.37
CA THR A 55 3.46 -15.91 6.75
C THR A 55 3.08 -15.16 8.02
N GLN A 56 3.92 -15.15 9.05
CA GLN A 56 3.67 -14.34 10.24
C GLN A 56 3.91 -12.85 9.94
N LEU A 57 2.92 -12.02 10.26
CA LEU A 57 2.97 -10.57 10.12
C LEU A 57 3.06 -9.85 11.48
N GLY A 58 2.43 -10.43 12.51
CA GLY A 58 2.36 -9.87 13.86
C GLY A 58 3.66 -10.06 14.67
N PRO A 59 3.86 -9.26 15.73
CA PRO A 59 5.07 -9.32 16.57
C PRO A 59 5.07 -10.53 17.52
N ASN A 60 3.89 -10.95 18.00
CA ASN A 60 3.76 -12.13 18.86
C ASN A 60 3.73 -13.41 18.00
N PRO A 61 4.33 -14.53 18.45
CA PRO A 61 4.48 -15.74 17.65
C PRO A 61 3.15 -16.42 17.29
N THR A 62 3.02 -16.76 16.01
CA THR A 62 2.03 -17.67 15.43
C THR A 62 2.60 -19.09 15.47
N PHE A 63 1.74 -20.12 15.51
CA PHE A 63 2.20 -21.52 15.51
C PHE A 63 1.47 -22.33 14.44
N LEU A 64 2.17 -23.28 13.80
CA LEU A 64 1.64 -24.26 12.86
C LEU A 64 1.87 -25.65 13.46
N ASP A 65 0.80 -26.39 13.74
CA ASP A 65 0.82 -27.71 14.38
C ASP A 65 1.73 -27.78 15.64
N GLY A 66 1.74 -26.69 16.41
CA GLY A 66 2.54 -26.54 17.64
C GLY A 66 3.97 -26.02 17.43
N VAL A 67 4.47 -25.95 16.20
CA VAL A 67 5.78 -25.37 15.85
C VAL A 67 5.69 -23.84 15.79
N PRO A 68 6.55 -23.07 16.50
CA PRO A 68 6.55 -21.62 16.41
C PRO A 68 7.04 -21.12 15.05
N LEU A 69 6.33 -20.15 14.48
CA LEU A 69 6.77 -19.38 13.32
C LEU A 69 7.51 -18.11 13.79
N GLY A 70 8.55 -17.71 13.06
CA GLY A 70 9.25 -16.44 13.32
C GLY A 70 8.55 -15.26 12.64
N GLN A 71 8.67 -14.05 13.18
CA GLN A 71 8.10 -12.86 12.55
C GLN A 71 8.71 -12.64 11.16
N GLY A 72 7.86 -12.52 10.13
CA GLY A 72 8.29 -12.41 8.73
C GLY A 72 8.62 -13.73 8.03
N LEU A 73 8.77 -14.83 8.76
CA LEU A 73 8.92 -16.16 8.18
C LEU A 73 7.59 -16.71 7.67
N SER A 74 7.68 -17.62 6.70
CA SER A 74 6.57 -18.43 6.19
C SER A 74 6.75 -19.90 6.55
N GLY A 75 5.65 -20.59 6.82
CA GLY A 75 5.57 -22.03 6.91
C GLY A 75 4.33 -22.55 6.18
N THR A 76 4.34 -23.83 5.82
CA THR A 76 3.24 -24.49 5.10
C THR A 76 2.34 -25.25 6.07
N LEU A 77 1.04 -25.26 5.81
CA LEU A 77 0.03 -26.03 6.54
C LEU A 77 -0.78 -26.87 5.53
N THR A 78 -0.82 -28.19 5.71
CA THR A 78 -1.59 -29.12 4.85
C THR A 78 -3.01 -29.33 5.36
N ASP A 79 -3.86 -30.03 4.59
CA ASP A 79 -5.19 -30.43 5.07
C ASP A 79 -5.14 -31.09 6.46
N GLY A 80 -6.14 -30.77 7.28
CA GLY A 80 -6.23 -31.21 8.66
C GLY A 80 -5.30 -30.50 9.66
N GLY A 81 -4.31 -29.72 9.20
CA GLY A 81 -3.37 -28.98 10.05
C GLY A 81 -4.02 -27.87 10.89
N THR A 82 -3.33 -27.44 11.95
CA THR A 82 -3.82 -26.45 12.93
C THR A 82 -2.96 -25.19 12.96
N LEU A 83 -3.55 -24.07 12.54
CA LEU A 83 -3.01 -22.72 12.71
C LEU A 83 -3.43 -22.16 14.07
N TYR A 84 -2.48 -21.75 14.91
CA TYR A 84 -2.73 -20.95 16.10
C TYR A 84 -2.33 -19.50 15.82
N LEU A 85 -3.30 -18.58 15.77
CA LEU A 85 -3.03 -17.19 15.37
C LEU A 85 -1.96 -16.53 16.25
N VAL A 86 -2.00 -16.73 17.57
CA VAL A 86 -1.01 -16.13 18.47
C VAL A 86 -0.82 -16.95 19.76
N ASN A 87 0.42 -17.12 20.21
CA ASN A 87 0.77 -17.71 21.52
C ASN A 87 0.07 -19.06 21.83
N GLN A 88 0.05 -19.98 20.85
CA GLN A 88 -0.67 -21.27 20.92
C GLN A 88 -2.18 -21.15 21.27
N ASN A 89 -2.78 -19.99 21.01
CA ASN A 89 -4.19 -19.71 21.26
C ASN A 89 -4.90 -19.24 19.96
N HIS A 90 -6.23 -19.24 19.99
CA HIS A 90 -7.11 -18.94 18.85
C HIS A 90 -6.80 -19.84 17.65
N SER A 91 -7.09 -21.14 17.82
CA SER A 91 -6.81 -22.18 16.83
C SER A 91 -7.86 -22.23 15.70
N PHE A 92 -7.36 -22.49 14.50
CA PHE A 92 -8.10 -22.69 13.25
C PHE A 92 -7.60 -23.97 12.60
N LYS A 93 -8.50 -24.92 12.34
CA LYS A 93 -8.19 -26.14 11.59
C LYS A 93 -8.39 -25.88 10.10
N LEU A 94 -7.47 -26.38 9.28
CA LEU A 94 -7.53 -26.33 7.83
C LEU A 94 -8.36 -27.51 7.28
N CYS A 95 -9.25 -27.21 6.33
CA CYS A 95 -10.10 -28.17 5.63
C CYS A 95 -10.07 -27.92 4.11
N PHE A 96 -9.69 -28.93 3.33
CA PHE A 96 -9.81 -28.99 1.87
C PHE A 96 -10.95 -29.92 1.45
N ASP A 97 -12.10 -29.32 1.15
CA ASP A 97 -13.25 -30.09 0.63
C ASP A 97 -13.11 -30.30 -0.89
N LEU A 98 -12.97 -31.57 -1.31
CA LEU A 98 -13.17 -31.96 -2.70
C LEU A 98 -14.69 -32.00 -2.99
N ASN A 99 -15.17 -31.05 -3.79
CA ASN A 99 -16.53 -31.07 -4.38
C ASN A 99 -16.70 -32.25 -5.34
N SER A 100 -16.82 -33.46 -4.79
CA SER A 100 -17.46 -34.57 -5.47
C SER A 100 -18.96 -34.32 -5.47
N ASN A 101 -19.57 -34.16 -6.66
CA ASN A 101 -21.02 -34.22 -6.81
C ASN A 101 -21.49 -35.67 -6.62
N ARG A 102 -21.38 -36.18 -5.38
CA ARG A 102 -22.04 -37.43 -4.99
C ARG A 102 -23.52 -37.14 -4.73
N THR A 103 -24.33 -37.43 -5.73
CA THR A 103 -25.79 -37.44 -5.67
C THR A 103 -26.28 -38.50 -4.69
N ALA A 104 -26.21 -38.20 -3.39
CA ALA A 104 -26.67 -39.05 -2.32
C ALA A 104 -28.21 -39.03 -2.26
N THR A 105 -28.84 -39.91 -3.03
CA THR A 105 -30.30 -40.13 -3.00
C THR A 105 -30.72 -40.74 -1.66
N SER A 106 -31.01 -39.90 -0.67
CA SER A 106 -31.60 -40.31 0.60
C SER A 106 -33.13 -40.31 0.50
N THR A 107 -33.75 -41.47 0.70
CA THR A 107 -35.19 -41.68 0.51
C THR A 107 -36.02 -41.01 1.61
N VAL A 108 -36.76 -39.95 1.27
CA VAL A 108 -37.75 -39.34 2.18
C VAL A 108 -39.02 -40.20 2.21
N LYS A 109 -39.14 -41.06 3.22
CA LYS A 109 -40.46 -41.56 3.65
C LYS A 109 -41.14 -40.48 4.48
N LYS A 110 -42.34 -40.04 4.07
CA LYS A 110 -43.16 -39.09 4.86
C LYS A 110 -44.59 -39.62 5.00
N GLY A 111 -44.97 -39.95 6.23
CA GLY A 111 -46.33 -40.38 6.60
C GLY A 111 -47.34 -39.22 6.67
N GLU A 112 -48.58 -39.56 7.02
CA GLU A 112 -49.77 -38.74 6.72
C GLU A 112 -50.33 -37.88 7.87
N LYS A 113 -51.53 -37.30 7.62
CA LYS A 113 -52.14 -36.12 8.25
C LYS A 113 -52.98 -36.41 9.51
N ALA A 114 -53.11 -35.38 10.36
CA ALA A 114 -54.35 -34.84 10.96
C ALA A 114 -54.05 -33.39 11.44
N LYS A 115 -54.88 -32.32 11.42
CA LYS A 115 -56.32 -32.07 11.71
C LYS A 115 -56.70 -32.39 13.18
N ASP A 116 -57.45 -31.57 13.93
CA ASP A 116 -58.19 -30.29 13.72
C ASP A 116 -57.90 -29.37 14.98
N LYS A 117 -58.51 -28.23 15.37
CA LYS A 117 -59.74 -27.47 15.02
C LYS A 117 -59.57 -25.95 15.34
N THR A 118 -60.62 -25.20 15.73
CA THR A 118 -60.64 -23.71 15.84
C THR A 118 -61.59 -23.18 16.95
N GLN A 119 -61.23 -22.06 17.61
CA GLN A 119 -62.03 -20.98 18.28
C GLN A 119 -61.14 -20.30 19.36
N GLY A 120 -61.20 -19.03 19.79
CA GLY A 120 -61.95 -17.78 19.47
C GLY A 120 -61.78 -16.84 20.70
N GLY A 121 -61.80 -15.50 20.73
CA GLY A 121 -61.98 -14.39 19.78
C GLY A 121 -62.11 -13.05 20.58
N SER A 122 -61.97 -11.88 19.93
CA SER A 122 -62.12 -10.50 20.47
C SER A 122 -61.06 -10.00 21.49
N LYS A 123 -60.71 -8.69 21.61
CA LYS A 123 -61.23 -7.45 20.98
C LYS A 123 -60.21 -6.27 21.03
N GLU A 124 -60.22 -5.38 20.01
CA GLU A 124 -59.71 -3.98 19.97
C GLU A 124 -58.19 -3.69 20.27
N THR A 125 -57.50 -2.65 19.75
CA THR A 125 -57.90 -1.35 19.15
C THR A 125 -57.01 -0.97 17.92
N GLN A 126 -57.43 -0.01 17.08
CA GLN A 126 -56.68 0.60 15.95
C GLN A 126 -55.70 1.74 16.43
N VAL A 127 -54.90 2.53 15.67
CA VAL A 127 -55.03 3.23 14.35
C VAL A 127 -53.63 3.69 13.79
N SER A 128 -53.53 3.91 12.46
CA SER A 128 -52.57 4.75 11.66
C SER A 128 -51.01 4.66 11.74
N ALA A 129 -50.42 4.15 10.64
CA ALA A 129 -49.43 4.76 9.71
C ALA A 129 -48.29 5.75 10.17
N ASN A 130 -47.03 5.34 9.86
CA ASN A 130 -45.90 6.06 9.18
C ASN A 130 -45.58 7.57 9.46
N PRO A 131 -44.27 8.00 9.46
CA PRO A 131 -43.26 7.60 8.46
C PRO A 131 -41.75 7.53 8.88
N LYS A 132 -40.94 7.10 7.90
CA LYS A 132 -39.50 7.39 7.60
C LYS A 132 -38.66 8.16 8.66
N ARG A 133 -37.55 7.55 9.11
CA ARG A 133 -36.47 8.22 9.90
C ARG A 133 -35.39 8.87 9.01
N SER A 134 -34.64 9.82 9.55
CA SER A 134 -33.73 10.71 8.82
C SER A 134 -32.32 10.77 9.43
N ILE A 135 -31.33 11.21 8.65
CA ILE A 135 -29.89 11.14 8.93
C ILE A 135 -29.38 12.27 9.85
N LYS A 136 -29.98 12.44 11.04
CA LYS A 136 -29.52 13.44 12.04
C LYS A 136 -29.33 12.93 13.48
N ASP A 137 -29.67 11.68 13.79
CA ASP A 137 -29.54 11.11 15.14
C ASP A 137 -28.09 10.69 15.52
N PHE A 138 -27.07 11.38 14.98
CA PHE A 138 -25.65 11.01 15.16
C PHE A 138 -24.70 12.18 15.52
N PHE A 139 -25.23 13.39 15.77
CA PHE A 139 -24.44 14.56 16.14
C PHE A 139 -25.05 15.32 17.33
N SER A 140 -24.68 14.93 18.55
CA SER A 140 -24.99 15.69 19.77
C SER A 140 -23.99 16.84 19.95
N THR A 141 -24.45 18.09 19.85
CA THR A 141 -23.63 19.29 20.03
C THR A 141 -23.48 19.69 21.50
N SER A 142 -22.26 19.91 21.96
CA SER A 142 -21.99 20.45 23.31
C SER A 142 -22.56 21.87 23.50
N PRO A 143 -23.09 22.21 24.69
CA PRO A 143 -23.71 23.51 24.93
C PRO A 143 -22.68 24.60 25.26
N MET A 144 -22.79 25.76 24.61
CA MET A 144 -22.16 27.00 25.09
C MET A 144 -23.09 27.72 26.07
N LYS A 145 -22.52 28.39 27.08
CA LYS A 145 -23.19 29.48 27.82
C LYS A 145 -22.24 30.67 27.97
N SER A 146 -22.79 31.87 27.88
CA SER A 146 -22.08 33.14 27.91
C SER A 146 -22.68 34.07 28.97
N SER A 147 -21.88 35.02 29.47
CA SER A 147 -22.38 36.19 30.21
C SER A 147 -21.39 37.36 30.12
N LYS A 148 -21.82 38.58 30.45
CA LYS A 148 -21.10 39.85 30.20
C LYS A 148 -20.90 40.66 31.48
N ARG A 149 -19.71 41.28 31.67
CA ARG A 149 -19.58 42.76 31.84
C ARG A 149 -18.13 43.29 31.99
N LYS A 150 -17.80 44.22 31.08
CA LYS A 150 -17.09 45.52 31.21
C LYS A 150 -16.09 45.87 32.35
N LEU A 151 -15.04 46.57 31.89
CA LEU A 151 -14.15 47.58 32.53
C LEU A 151 -12.89 47.11 33.29
N SER A 152 -11.97 48.08 33.48
CA SER A 152 -10.51 48.01 33.69
C SER A 152 -10.06 49.19 34.61
N PRO A 153 -8.78 49.37 35.01
CA PRO A 153 -7.55 48.61 34.73
C PRO A 153 -6.70 48.25 35.99
N GLU A 154 -5.40 47.97 35.78
CA GLU A 154 -4.23 48.03 36.71
C GLU A 154 -3.57 46.72 37.23
N LYS A 155 -2.29 46.59 36.81
CA LYS A 155 -1.06 46.08 37.48
C LYS A 155 -0.83 44.61 37.94
N GLU A 156 0.38 44.18 37.56
CA GLU A 156 1.36 43.30 38.24
C GLU A 156 1.21 41.75 38.25
N ASP A 157 2.06 41.15 37.41
CA ASP A 157 2.96 40.00 37.60
C ASP A 157 2.46 38.57 37.92
N ALA A 158 2.63 37.68 36.93
CA ALA A 158 3.21 36.33 37.10
C ALA A 158 3.70 35.76 35.74
N GLU A 159 4.87 35.11 35.71
CA GLU A 159 5.46 34.51 34.49
C GLU A 159 4.91 33.10 34.16
N VAL A 160 4.85 32.75 32.87
CA VAL A 160 5.00 31.35 32.41
C VAL A 160 5.84 31.32 31.12
N LYS A 161 6.89 30.49 31.10
CA LYS A 161 7.82 30.35 29.96
C LYS A 161 7.17 29.75 28.71
N HIS A 162 7.42 30.37 27.57
CA HIS A 162 7.51 29.68 26.27
C HIS A 162 8.98 29.72 25.82
N GLN A 163 9.62 28.56 25.64
CA GLN A 163 10.94 28.51 25.02
C GLN A 163 10.80 28.79 23.52
N ARG A 164 11.52 29.81 23.04
CA ARG A 164 11.99 29.85 21.65
C ARG A 164 13.25 29.00 21.57
N LYS A 165 13.43 28.29 20.46
CA LYS A 165 14.74 27.76 20.07
C LYS A 165 15.63 28.94 19.69
N SER A 166 16.93 28.90 19.99
CA SER A 166 17.88 29.93 19.53
C SER A 166 18.31 29.66 18.09
N GLU A 167 18.68 30.73 17.39
CA GLU A 167 19.13 30.68 16.00
C GLU A 167 20.41 29.82 15.88
N ASP A 168 21.30 29.89 16.87
CA ASP A 168 22.49 29.03 17.00
C ASP A 168 22.16 27.53 16.98
N GLU A 169 21.06 27.10 17.60
CA GLU A 169 20.66 25.68 17.61
C GLU A 169 20.03 25.23 16.28
N GLU A 170 19.59 26.15 15.41
CA GLU A 170 19.08 25.83 14.07
C GLU A 170 20.23 25.79 13.06
N GLU A 171 21.20 26.70 13.15
CA GLU A 171 22.46 26.59 12.41
C GLU A 171 23.21 25.30 12.78
N GLU A 172 23.40 24.98 14.07
CA GLU A 172 24.13 23.77 14.47
C GLU A 172 23.42 22.45 14.10
N GLU A 173 22.11 22.44 13.77
CA GLU A 173 21.44 21.27 13.18
C GLU A 173 21.60 21.20 11.66
N GLY A 174 21.52 22.34 10.96
CA GLY A 174 21.81 22.43 9.53
C GLY A 174 23.21 21.91 9.20
N ASP A 175 24.21 22.40 9.94
CA ASP A 175 25.63 22.01 9.86
C ASP A 175 25.86 20.50 10.04
N LYS A 176 24.95 19.81 10.75
CA LYS A 176 24.98 18.35 10.98
C LYS A 176 24.18 17.56 9.95
N GLU A 177 23.15 18.14 9.34
CA GLU A 177 22.43 17.50 8.22
C GLU A 177 23.20 17.63 6.91
N GLU A 178 23.89 18.75 6.67
CA GLU A 178 24.74 18.99 5.50
C GLU A 178 25.95 18.04 5.45
N ARG A 179 26.74 17.95 6.53
CA ARG A 179 27.83 16.95 6.64
C ARG A 179 27.34 15.51 6.41
N ARG A 180 26.13 15.18 6.88
CA ARG A 180 25.48 13.88 6.62
C ARG A 180 24.94 13.74 5.20
N ALA A 181 24.84 14.80 4.41
CA ALA A 181 24.55 14.74 2.98
C ALA A 181 25.85 14.52 2.19
N GLU A 182 26.92 15.26 2.52
CA GLU A 182 28.26 15.10 1.93
C GLU A 182 28.79 13.66 2.08
N GLU A 183 28.75 13.10 3.30
CA GLU A 183 29.18 11.71 3.56
C GLU A 183 28.43 10.70 2.66
N LYS A 184 27.13 10.90 2.43
CA LYS A 184 26.32 10.02 1.57
C LYS A 184 26.61 10.23 0.09
N LEU A 185 26.80 11.48 -0.35
CA LEU A 185 27.13 11.81 -1.73
C LEU A 185 28.49 11.20 -2.12
N LYS A 186 29.49 11.37 -1.25
CA LYS A 186 30.81 10.75 -1.42
C LYS A 186 30.73 9.23 -1.45
N HIS A 187 29.98 8.61 -0.55
CA HIS A 187 29.80 7.15 -0.56
C HIS A 187 29.09 6.65 -1.85
N LEU A 188 28.18 7.43 -2.41
CA LEU A 188 27.52 7.12 -3.69
C LEU A 188 28.48 7.28 -4.89
N GLN A 189 29.37 8.28 -4.86
CA GLN A 189 30.43 8.46 -5.85
C GLN A 189 31.46 7.31 -5.79
N GLU A 190 31.93 6.92 -4.59
CA GLU A 190 32.81 5.76 -4.38
C GLU A 190 32.18 4.43 -4.87
N MET A 191 30.85 4.31 -4.82
CA MET A 191 30.13 3.17 -5.41
C MET A 191 30.07 3.24 -6.94
N ALA A 192 29.88 4.42 -7.53
CA ALA A 192 29.87 4.61 -8.98
C ALA A 192 31.25 4.35 -9.60
N GLU A 193 32.32 4.85 -8.99
CA GLU A 193 33.70 4.61 -9.44
C GLU A 193 34.07 3.11 -9.39
N LYS A 194 33.67 2.40 -8.33
CA LYS A 194 33.83 0.94 -8.20
C LYS A 194 33.02 0.11 -9.22
N PHE A 195 32.09 0.73 -9.94
CA PHE A 195 31.33 0.10 -11.02
C PHE A 195 31.87 0.41 -12.42
N THR A 196 33.03 1.08 -12.54
CA THR A 196 33.72 1.22 -13.83
C THR A 196 34.44 -0.08 -14.22
N PRO A 197 34.09 -0.72 -15.36
CA PRO A 197 34.78 -1.93 -15.80
C PRO A 197 36.01 -1.58 -16.63
N GLU A 198 37.21 -1.83 -16.10
CA GLU A 198 38.42 -1.67 -16.90
C GLU A 198 38.57 -2.75 -18.00
N SER A 199 38.75 -2.25 -19.21
CA SER A 199 39.69 -2.75 -20.23
C SER A 199 39.25 -3.74 -21.33
N LYS A 200 39.90 -3.53 -22.49
CA LYS A 200 40.25 -4.49 -23.55
C LYS A 200 39.13 -5.11 -24.38
N ASP A 201 38.91 -4.45 -25.52
CA ASP A 201 39.04 -5.00 -26.88
C ASP A 201 39.08 -6.54 -26.99
N GLY A 202 38.06 -7.10 -27.65
CA GLY A 202 37.88 -8.55 -27.82
C GLY A 202 36.60 -8.87 -28.59
N THR A 203 36.70 -9.02 -29.91
CA THR A 203 35.55 -9.30 -30.79
C THR A 203 34.90 -10.67 -30.51
N SER A 204 33.59 -10.69 -30.28
CA SER A 204 32.77 -11.90 -30.48
C SER A 204 31.34 -11.56 -30.91
N SER A 205 30.67 -12.55 -31.51
CA SER A 205 29.43 -12.43 -32.28
C SER A 205 28.19 -11.98 -31.49
N CYS A 206 27.34 -11.18 -32.13
CA CYS A 206 26.02 -10.79 -31.62
C CYS A 206 25.11 -11.99 -31.32
N SER A 207 24.44 -11.96 -30.16
CA SER A 207 23.23 -12.74 -29.87
C SER A 207 22.09 -11.79 -29.51
N GLU A 208 20.86 -12.09 -29.92
CA GLU A 208 19.71 -11.23 -29.60
C GLU A 208 19.40 -11.25 -28.08
N PRO A 209 18.93 -10.14 -27.50
CA PRO A 209 18.60 -10.08 -26.07
C PRO A 209 17.37 -10.92 -25.76
N THR A 210 17.59 -12.10 -25.16
CA THR A 210 16.53 -12.95 -24.59
C THR A 210 15.81 -12.22 -23.46
N GLY A 211 14.62 -11.69 -23.76
CA GLY A 211 13.78 -10.99 -22.80
C GLY A 211 13.37 -11.88 -21.61
N CYS A 212 13.21 -11.28 -20.43
CA CYS A 212 12.99 -12.04 -19.21
C CYS A 212 11.64 -12.78 -19.22
N LEU A 213 11.68 -14.10 -18.97
CA LEU A 213 10.51 -14.99 -19.03
C LEU A 213 9.65 -15.02 -17.76
N LYS A 214 10.14 -14.46 -16.64
CA LYS A 214 9.43 -14.43 -15.35
C LYS A 214 9.67 -13.12 -14.63
N SER A 215 8.62 -12.60 -13.99
CA SER A 215 8.76 -11.44 -13.11
C SER A 215 9.64 -11.77 -11.91
N SER A 216 10.48 -10.83 -11.47
CA SER A 216 11.44 -11.01 -10.37
C SER A 216 11.69 -9.72 -9.61
N TRP A 217 12.02 -9.88 -8.32
CA TRP A 217 12.57 -8.82 -7.47
C TRP A 217 14.06 -9.08 -7.26
N GLN A 218 14.85 -8.02 -7.37
CA GLN A 218 16.26 -7.98 -7.03
C GLN A 218 16.49 -6.93 -5.94
N GLN A 219 17.53 -7.13 -5.13
CA GLN A 219 17.97 -6.14 -4.14
C GLN A 219 19.45 -5.84 -4.39
N ILE A 220 19.76 -4.56 -4.60
CA ILE A 220 21.09 -4.06 -4.91
C ILE A 220 21.46 -3.09 -3.78
N GLY A 221 22.07 -3.64 -2.72
CA GLY A 221 22.28 -2.92 -1.46
C GLY A 221 20.96 -2.42 -0.86
N ASN A 222 20.75 -1.10 -0.89
CA ASN A 222 19.55 -0.43 -0.39
C ASN A 222 18.43 -0.26 -1.45
N LEU A 223 18.72 -0.54 -2.73
CA LEU A 223 17.74 -0.43 -3.83
C LEU A 223 16.95 -1.74 -3.98
N LEU A 224 15.62 -1.63 -4.11
CA LEU A 224 14.75 -2.71 -4.56
C LEU A 224 14.38 -2.48 -6.03
N LEU A 225 14.79 -3.41 -6.90
CA LEU A 225 14.48 -3.40 -8.32
C LEU A 225 13.42 -4.47 -8.62
N TYR A 226 12.37 -4.09 -9.36
CA TYR A 226 11.41 -5.03 -9.93
C TYR A 226 11.60 -5.11 -11.45
N THR A 227 11.49 -6.32 -11.98
CA THR A 227 11.43 -6.56 -13.43
C THR A 227 10.33 -7.57 -13.71
N ALA A 228 9.31 -7.13 -14.44
CA ALA A 228 8.24 -7.96 -14.97
C ALA A 228 8.69 -8.68 -16.24
N ALA A 229 8.05 -9.82 -16.54
CA ALA A 229 8.31 -10.57 -17.76
C ALA A 229 7.93 -9.79 -19.05
N GLY A 230 8.65 -10.06 -20.14
CA GLY A 230 8.24 -9.70 -21.51
C GLY A 230 8.44 -8.24 -21.96
N VAL A 231 9.12 -7.41 -21.17
CA VAL A 231 9.49 -6.04 -21.58
C VAL A 231 10.72 -6.06 -22.51
N LYS A 232 10.99 -4.94 -23.17
CA LYS A 232 12.23 -4.69 -23.92
C LYS A 232 12.76 -3.29 -23.56
N GLY A 233 14.08 -3.13 -23.42
CA GLY A 233 14.74 -1.83 -23.30
C GLY A 233 14.34 -0.82 -24.39
N ARG A 234 14.38 0.48 -24.07
CA ARG A 234 14.03 1.58 -24.99
C ARG A 234 14.94 2.79 -24.82
N ASP A 235 15.05 3.54 -25.92
CA ASP A 235 15.67 4.87 -26.00
C ASP A 235 14.88 5.91 -25.17
N LYS A 236 13.56 5.86 -25.22
CA LYS A 236 12.66 6.82 -24.55
C LYS A 236 12.12 6.26 -23.24
N ILE A 237 12.35 6.97 -22.14
CA ILE A 237 11.83 6.66 -20.82
C ILE A 237 10.73 7.64 -20.43
N ALA A 238 9.60 7.11 -19.97
CA ALA A 238 8.59 7.85 -19.24
C ALA A 238 8.66 7.39 -17.77
N GLY A 239 9.31 8.18 -16.92
CA GLY A 239 9.46 7.90 -15.50
C GLY A 239 8.33 8.53 -14.66
N PHE A 240 7.91 7.84 -13.60
CA PHE A 240 6.85 8.30 -12.71
C PHE A 240 7.18 7.99 -11.24
N ASP A 241 6.78 8.87 -10.32
CA ASP A 241 6.55 8.50 -8.92
C ASP A 241 5.36 7.51 -8.80
N ILE A 242 5.26 6.80 -7.67
CA ILE A 242 4.10 5.99 -7.30
C ILE A 242 3.13 6.71 -6.35
N ASP A 243 3.61 7.17 -5.18
CA ASP A 243 2.80 7.47 -3.98
C ASP A 243 2.41 8.95 -3.85
N GLY A 244 1.71 9.44 -4.88
CA GLY A 244 1.32 10.84 -5.05
C GLY A 244 1.08 11.17 -6.52
N CYS A 245 1.79 10.48 -7.42
CA CYS A 245 1.65 10.58 -8.87
C CYS A 245 0.67 9.55 -9.49
N ILE A 246 0.85 8.25 -9.20
CA ILE A 246 0.12 7.17 -9.89
C ILE A 246 -1.03 6.64 -9.04
N ILE A 247 -0.80 6.51 -7.73
CA ILE A 247 -1.80 6.13 -6.74
C ILE A 247 -1.94 7.19 -5.66
N THR A 248 -3.05 7.14 -4.95
CA THR A 248 -3.29 7.91 -3.73
C THR A 248 -4.08 7.07 -2.73
N THR A 249 -4.21 7.50 -1.48
CA THR A 249 -4.91 6.71 -0.47
C THR A 249 -6.40 6.58 -0.78
N LYS A 250 -6.98 5.42 -0.44
CA LYS A 250 -8.43 5.20 -0.57
C LYS A 250 -9.20 5.92 0.55
N SER A 251 -8.58 6.04 1.73
CA SER A 251 -9.08 6.73 2.92
C SER A 251 -9.00 8.25 2.86
N GLY A 252 -8.28 8.83 1.90
CA GLY A 252 -8.08 10.28 1.78
C GLY A 252 -7.13 10.88 2.83
N LYS A 253 -6.39 10.05 3.57
CA LYS A 253 -5.34 10.49 4.50
C LYS A 253 -4.00 10.67 3.77
N VAL A 254 -3.10 11.48 4.35
CA VAL A 254 -1.74 11.70 3.81
C VAL A 254 -0.91 10.40 3.76
N PHE A 255 -1.11 9.51 4.75
CA PHE A 255 -0.43 8.21 4.80
C PHE A 255 -1.45 7.06 4.75
N PRO A 256 -1.14 5.95 4.04
CA PRO A 256 -2.03 4.79 3.95
C PRO A 256 -2.19 4.11 5.32
N THR A 257 -3.43 3.71 5.62
CA THR A 257 -3.80 3.07 6.90
C THR A 257 -3.73 1.54 6.88
N ALA A 258 -3.61 0.94 5.69
CA ALA A 258 -3.50 -0.50 5.45
C ALA A 258 -2.78 -0.76 4.10
N PRO A 259 -2.26 -1.98 3.84
CA PRO A 259 -1.59 -2.30 2.57
C PRO A 259 -2.46 -2.11 1.32
N ASN A 260 -3.78 -2.23 1.47
CA ASN A 260 -4.80 -2.03 0.44
C ASN A 260 -5.49 -0.64 0.52
N ASP A 261 -4.96 0.31 1.31
CA ASP A 261 -5.46 1.68 1.39
C ASP A 261 -4.88 2.54 0.25
N TRP A 262 -5.10 2.10 -0.98
CA TRP A 262 -4.72 2.81 -2.20
C TRP A 262 -5.79 2.70 -3.29
N LYS A 263 -5.70 3.61 -4.26
CA LYS A 263 -6.47 3.64 -5.52
C LYS A 263 -5.64 4.36 -6.58
N ILE A 264 -5.91 4.12 -7.86
CA ILE A 264 -5.35 4.95 -8.94
C ILE A 264 -5.79 6.40 -8.74
N LEU A 265 -4.88 7.37 -8.93
CA LEU A 265 -5.13 8.79 -8.63
C LEU A 265 -6.20 9.41 -9.55
N TYR A 266 -6.06 9.23 -10.88
CA TYR A 266 -7.04 9.66 -11.88
C TYR A 266 -7.36 8.52 -12.87
N PRO A 267 -8.59 8.41 -13.41
CA PRO A 267 -8.94 7.38 -14.39
C PRO A 267 -8.13 7.50 -15.70
N GLU A 268 -7.66 8.69 -16.07
CA GLU A 268 -6.86 8.98 -17.26
C GLU A 268 -5.47 8.31 -17.25
N ILE A 269 -4.98 7.89 -16.08
CA ILE A 269 -3.63 7.32 -15.93
C ILE A 269 -3.46 6.04 -16.77
N LYS A 270 -4.42 5.11 -16.72
CA LYS A 270 -4.34 3.85 -17.49
C LYS A 270 -4.22 4.07 -19.01
N PRO A 271 -5.14 4.80 -19.69
CA PRO A 271 -5.01 5.03 -21.13
C PRO A 271 -3.78 5.87 -21.50
N ARG A 272 -3.32 6.80 -20.65
CA ARG A 272 -2.09 7.55 -20.88
C ARG A 272 -0.85 6.65 -20.86
N LEU A 273 -0.71 5.77 -19.87
CA LEU A 273 0.41 4.82 -19.79
C LEU A 273 0.38 3.79 -20.93
N ALA A 274 -0.80 3.30 -21.31
CA ALA A 274 -0.96 2.44 -22.50
C ALA A 274 -0.54 3.15 -23.80
N SER A 275 -0.92 4.42 -23.96
CA SER A 275 -0.52 5.24 -25.12
C SER A 275 1.00 5.49 -25.16
N LEU A 276 1.66 5.65 -24.02
CA LEU A 276 3.13 5.77 -23.97
C LEU A 276 3.84 4.50 -24.46
N LEU A 277 3.39 3.32 -24.01
CA LEU A 277 3.92 2.04 -24.48
C LEU A 277 3.72 1.86 -26.00
N GLN A 278 2.55 2.24 -26.53
CA GLN A 278 2.27 2.23 -27.98
C GLN A 278 3.18 3.19 -28.75
N ASN A 279 3.47 4.37 -28.20
CA ASN A 279 4.43 5.34 -28.75
C ASN A 279 5.91 4.93 -28.54
N GLY A 280 6.16 3.71 -28.07
CA GLY A 280 7.49 3.14 -27.89
C GLY A 280 8.31 3.81 -26.79
N TYR A 281 7.66 4.45 -25.81
CA TYR A 281 8.28 4.73 -24.52
C TYR A 281 8.30 3.45 -23.69
N LYS A 282 9.33 3.29 -22.87
CA LYS A 282 9.28 2.39 -21.73
C LYS A 282 8.77 3.18 -20.52
N VAL A 283 7.77 2.64 -19.83
CA VAL A 283 7.30 3.15 -18.54
C VAL A 283 8.21 2.63 -17.42
N ALA A 284 8.65 3.52 -16.53
CA ALA A 284 9.45 3.20 -15.35
C ALA A 284 8.87 3.87 -14.10
N PHE A 285 8.96 3.20 -12.95
CA PHE A 285 8.50 3.73 -11.67
C PHE A 285 9.68 3.89 -10.71
N PHE A 286 9.81 5.07 -10.12
CA PHE A 286 10.80 5.41 -9.10
C PHE A 286 10.04 5.82 -7.83
N THR A 287 10.48 5.46 -6.62
CA THR A 287 9.76 5.88 -5.41
C THR A 287 10.60 5.78 -4.13
N ASN A 288 10.49 6.80 -3.27
CA ASN A 288 11.34 6.99 -2.10
C ASN A 288 10.75 6.32 -0.83
N GLN A 289 10.86 4.99 -0.75
CA GLN A 289 10.25 4.19 0.33
C GLN A 289 11.07 4.17 1.63
N MET A 290 11.40 5.36 2.15
CA MET A 290 12.14 5.59 3.41
C MET A 290 11.52 4.88 4.64
N GLY A 291 10.23 4.56 4.58
CA GLY A 291 9.55 3.74 5.59
C GLY A 291 10.11 2.33 5.74
N ILE A 292 10.72 1.76 4.69
CA ILE A 292 11.34 0.43 4.70
C ILE A 292 12.64 0.47 5.51
N ALA A 293 13.57 1.38 5.16
CA ALA A 293 14.82 1.56 5.89
C ALA A 293 14.61 1.90 7.38
N LYS A 294 13.51 2.61 7.71
CA LYS A 294 13.12 2.96 9.08
C LYS A 294 12.28 1.87 9.79
N GLY A 295 12.14 0.67 9.21
CA GLY A 295 11.41 -0.46 9.80
C GLY A 295 9.89 -0.27 9.97
N LYS A 296 9.33 0.82 9.43
CA LYS A 296 7.89 1.16 9.55
C LYS A 296 7.03 0.49 8.48
N LEU A 297 7.64 0.07 7.37
CA LEU A 297 7.03 -0.68 6.28
C LEU A 297 7.88 -1.92 6.00
N ARG A 298 7.28 -3.10 5.91
CA ARG A 298 8.03 -4.33 5.57
C ARG A 298 8.19 -4.46 4.05
N PRO A 299 9.36 -4.87 3.53
CA PRO A 299 9.59 -4.95 2.09
C PRO A 299 8.55 -5.81 1.36
N GLU A 300 8.15 -6.94 1.94
CA GLU A 300 7.23 -7.92 1.34
C GLU A 300 5.82 -7.33 1.15
N VAL A 301 5.42 -6.44 2.08
CA VAL A 301 4.14 -5.72 2.02
C VAL A 301 4.19 -4.66 0.91
N PHE A 302 5.32 -4.00 0.73
CA PHE A 302 5.53 -3.04 -0.36
C PHE A 302 5.62 -3.75 -1.73
N LYS A 303 6.36 -4.86 -1.83
CA LYS A 303 6.47 -5.67 -3.05
C LYS A 303 5.09 -6.13 -3.55
N SER A 304 4.28 -6.69 -2.66
CA SER A 304 2.89 -7.09 -2.95
C SER A 304 2.03 -5.90 -3.43
N LYS A 305 2.16 -4.72 -2.78
CA LYS A 305 1.46 -3.50 -3.21
C LYS A 305 1.84 -3.08 -4.64
N VAL A 306 3.13 -3.14 -5.00
CA VAL A 306 3.61 -2.81 -6.35
C VAL A 306 3.07 -3.80 -7.38
N GLU A 307 3.08 -5.10 -7.07
CA GLU A 307 2.52 -6.14 -7.93
C GLU A 307 1.01 -5.93 -8.16
N ASP A 308 0.23 -5.67 -7.10
CA ASP A 308 -1.21 -5.38 -7.20
C ASP A 308 -1.49 -4.12 -8.05
N VAL A 309 -0.66 -3.07 -7.93
CA VAL A 309 -0.77 -1.84 -8.72
C VAL A 309 -0.44 -2.10 -10.19
N LEU A 310 0.63 -2.82 -10.50
CA LEU A 310 1.03 -3.13 -11.88
C LEU A 310 0.01 -4.05 -12.58
N ALA A 311 -0.52 -5.06 -11.87
CA ALA A 311 -1.62 -5.88 -12.35
C ALA A 311 -2.88 -5.05 -12.61
N THR A 312 -3.18 -4.09 -11.72
CA THR A 312 -4.32 -3.17 -11.88
C THR A 312 -4.14 -2.22 -13.07
N LEU A 313 -2.91 -1.75 -13.33
CA LEU A 313 -2.60 -0.90 -14.48
C LEU A 313 -2.42 -1.68 -15.80
N GLN A 314 -2.28 -3.01 -15.74
CA GLN A 314 -1.98 -3.89 -16.88
C GLN A 314 -0.63 -3.56 -17.55
N LEU A 315 0.38 -3.23 -16.74
CA LEU A 315 1.71 -2.82 -17.21
C LEU A 315 2.79 -3.86 -16.92
N ALA A 316 3.68 -4.06 -17.88
CA ALA A 316 4.96 -4.72 -17.68
C ALA A 316 6.08 -3.65 -17.61
N VAL A 317 6.99 -3.77 -16.64
CA VAL A 317 8.04 -2.79 -16.29
C VAL A 317 9.34 -3.54 -15.99
N GLN A 318 10.49 -3.09 -16.52
CA GLN A 318 11.80 -3.77 -16.39
C GLN A 318 12.93 -2.76 -16.09
N ALA A 319 14.14 -3.26 -15.82
CA ALA A 319 15.40 -2.56 -16.11
C ALA A 319 15.44 -2.04 -17.58
N ASN A 320 16.41 -1.21 -17.97
CA ASN A 320 16.48 -0.74 -19.38
C ASN A 320 17.30 -1.63 -20.30
N ASP A 321 17.99 -2.62 -19.72
CA ASP A 321 19.12 -3.29 -20.36
C ASP A 321 20.18 -2.22 -20.77
N ASP A 322 21.23 -2.56 -21.51
CA ASP A 322 22.31 -1.58 -21.85
C ASP A 322 21.92 -0.59 -22.98
N VAL A 323 20.65 -0.20 -23.05
CA VAL A 323 20.11 0.72 -24.06
C VAL A 323 20.31 2.17 -23.64
N THR A 324 21.11 2.91 -24.41
CA THR A 324 21.34 4.35 -24.24
C THR A 324 20.03 5.13 -24.29
N VAL A 325 19.82 6.01 -23.30
CA VAL A 325 18.58 6.79 -23.14
C VAL A 325 18.70 8.16 -23.80
N ASP A 326 17.70 8.50 -24.61
CA ASP A 326 17.48 9.86 -25.14
C ASP A 326 16.80 10.70 -24.05
N LEU A 327 17.59 11.49 -23.32
CA LEU A 327 17.13 12.34 -22.23
C LEU A 327 16.18 13.45 -22.70
N ALA A 328 16.39 13.99 -23.90
CA ALA A 328 15.57 15.08 -24.45
C ALA A 328 14.15 14.59 -24.79
N ARG A 329 14.02 13.36 -25.31
CA ARG A 329 12.73 12.73 -25.61
C ARG A 329 12.09 12.07 -24.38
N SER A 330 12.89 11.68 -23.40
CA SER A 330 12.43 11.18 -22.09
C SER A 330 11.83 12.29 -21.21
N PHE A 331 11.14 11.89 -20.13
CA PHE A 331 10.58 12.79 -19.13
C PHE A 331 10.30 12.06 -17.80
N TYR A 332 10.12 12.83 -16.72
CA TYR A 332 9.72 12.35 -15.40
C TYR A 332 8.46 13.08 -14.89
N VAL A 333 7.61 12.39 -14.13
CA VAL A 333 6.36 12.92 -13.56
C VAL A 333 6.27 12.59 -12.07
N GLY A 334 6.02 13.59 -11.23
CA GLY A 334 5.90 13.41 -9.78
C GLY A 334 5.18 14.56 -9.09
N ASP A 335 4.66 14.34 -7.89
CA ASP A 335 3.88 15.35 -7.15
C ASP A 335 4.71 16.16 -6.14
N ALA A 336 5.92 15.71 -5.79
CA ALA A 336 6.90 16.48 -5.01
C ALA A 336 7.57 17.56 -5.88
N ALA A 337 6.76 18.53 -6.31
CA ALA A 337 7.07 19.46 -7.39
C ALA A 337 7.35 20.91 -6.92
N GLY A 338 7.44 21.15 -5.60
CA GLY A 338 7.74 22.46 -5.02
C GLY A 338 6.65 23.52 -5.15
N ARG A 339 5.40 23.13 -5.43
CA ARG A 339 4.29 24.09 -5.65
C ARG A 339 3.93 24.83 -4.35
N PRO A 340 3.76 26.17 -4.37
CA PRO A 340 3.44 26.98 -3.19
C PRO A 340 1.96 26.85 -2.79
N GLU A 341 1.57 27.38 -1.63
CA GLU A 341 0.16 27.32 -1.22
C GLU A 341 -0.77 28.01 -2.23
N LYS A 342 -1.99 27.48 -2.37
CA LYS A 342 -3.03 27.97 -3.31
C LYS A 342 -2.68 27.80 -4.79
N TRP A 343 -1.69 26.98 -5.16
CA TRP A 343 -1.39 26.64 -6.56
C TRP A 343 -2.60 26.08 -7.33
N ALA A 344 -3.55 25.45 -6.63
CA ALA A 344 -4.88 25.13 -7.13
C ALA A 344 -5.93 25.17 -6.00
N PRO A 345 -7.24 25.30 -6.32
CA PRO A 345 -8.31 25.33 -5.32
C PRO A 345 -8.30 24.11 -4.39
N GLY A 346 -8.31 24.34 -3.07
CA GLY A 346 -8.29 23.29 -2.05
C GLY A 346 -6.97 22.53 -1.90
N ARG A 347 -5.92 22.86 -2.68
CA ARG A 347 -4.58 22.26 -2.55
C ARG A 347 -3.70 23.04 -1.56
N LYS A 348 -2.94 22.31 -0.76
CA LYS A 348 -1.84 22.84 0.07
C LYS A 348 -0.57 22.97 -0.80
N LYS A 349 0.47 23.63 -0.26
CA LYS A 349 1.82 23.49 -0.83
C LYS A 349 2.25 22.02 -0.87
N ASP A 350 3.12 21.68 -1.80
CA ASP A 350 3.75 20.36 -1.83
C ASP A 350 4.62 20.16 -0.57
N PHE A 351 4.82 18.91 -0.16
CA PHE A 351 5.68 18.57 0.98
C PHE A 351 7.18 18.66 0.65
N SER A 352 7.53 18.53 -0.63
CA SER A 352 8.91 18.40 -1.13
C SER A 352 9.02 18.94 -2.57
N CYS A 353 10.25 19.18 -3.02
CA CYS A 353 10.60 19.47 -4.42
C CYS A 353 11.41 18.31 -5.06
N SER A 354 11.52 17.17 -4.38
CA SER A 354 12.41 16.05 -4.72
C SER A 354 12.16 15.43 -6.10
N ASP A 355 10.92 15.40 -6.60
CA ASP A 355 10.63 14.85 -7.93
C ASP A 355 11.10 15.79 -9.04
N ARG A 356 10.94 17.10 -8.84
CA ARG A 356 11.44 18.13 -9.77
C ARG A 356 12.96 18.16 -9.77
N LEU A 357 13.59 18.09 -8.59
CA LEU A 357 15.05 18.08 -8.46
C LEU A 357 15.67 16.78 -9.01
N PHE A 358 15.04 15.63 -8.81
CA PHE A 358 15.45 14.37 -9.46
C PHE A 358 15.46 14.49 -10.99
N ALA A 359 14.41 15.09 -11.59
CA ALA A 359 14.38 15.34 -13.02
C ALA A 359 15.46 16.35 -13.47
N LEU A 360 15.63 17.44 -12.73
CA LEU A 360 16.63 18.49 -13.00
C LEU A 360 18.06 17.94 -13.02
N ASN A 361 18.44 17.17 -12.00
CA ASN A 361 19.77 16.58 -11.85
C ASN A 361 20.14 15.59 -12.98
N ILE A 362 19.14 15.03 -13.67
CA ILE A 362 19.33 14.11 -14.81
C ILE A 362 19.17 14.85 -16.16
N GLY A 363 18.71 16.11 -16.16
CA GLY A 363 18.38 16.85 -17.39
C GLY A 363 17.09 16.39 -18.06
N LEU A 364 16.18 15.74 -17.33
CA LEU A 364 14.89 15.27 -17.84
C LEU A 364 13.84 16.39 -17.83
N ARG A 365 12.96 16.39 -18.84
CA ARG A 365 11.74 17.21 -18.80
C ARG A 365 10.83 16.75 -17.66
N PHE A 366 10.28 17.70 -16.91
CA PHE A 366 9.45 17.43 -15.73
C PHE A 366 8.00 17.89 -15.91
N HIS A 367 7.06 17.10 -15.39
CA HIS A 367 5.64 17.46 -15.32
C HIS A 367 5.03 17.06 -13.96
N THR A 368 4.00 17.78 -13.52
CA THR A 368 3.16 17.31 -12.40
C THR A 368 2.07 16.33 -12.88
N PRO A 369 1.44 15.55 -11.99
CA PRO A 369 0.39 14.60 -12.39
C PRO A 369 -0.82 15.31 -13.01
N GLU A 370 -1.19 16.48 -12.49
CA GLU A 370 -2.22 17.34 -13.07
C GLU A 370 -1.87 17.84 -14.48
N GLU A 371 -0.63 18.28 -14.71
CA GLU A 371 -0.15 18.71 -16.03
C GLU A 371 -0.17 17.55 -17.03
N PHE A 372 0.39 16.40 -16.64
CA PHE A 372 0.61 15.29 -17.56
C PHE A 372 -0.65 14.48 -17.88
N PHE A 373 -1.42 14.09 -16.86
CA PHE A 373 -2.59 13.22 -17.06
C PHE A 373 -3.83 14.03 -17.44
N LEU A 374 -4.08 15.15 -16.75
CA LEU A 374 -5.28 15.98 -16.89
C LEU A 374 -5.11 17.16 -17.87
N GLY A 375 -3.90 17.45 -18.35
CA GLY A 375 -3.64 18.56 -19.28
C GLY A 375 -3.79 19.95 -18.65
N TRP A 376 -3.56 20.07 -17.33
CA TRP A 376 -3.61 21.37 -16.66
C TRP A 376 -2.42 22.25 -17.09
N LYS A 377 -2.59 23.57 -16.99
CA LYS A 377 -1.47 24.52 -17.14
C LYS A 377 -0.46 24.31 -16.00
N SER A 378 0.83 24.45 -16.28
CA SER A 378 1.86 24.28 -15.24
C SER A 378 1.66 25.21 -14.05
N ALA A 379 1.77 24.62 -12.87
CA ALA A 379 1.68 25.34 -11.62
C ALA A 379 2.98 26.15 -11.36
N PRO A 380 2.91 27.30 -10.66
CA PRO A 380 4.11 27.91 -10.11
C PRO A 380 4.79 26.95 -9.12
N TYR A 381 6.10 27.06 -8.99
CA TYR A 381 6.91 26.27 -8.06
C TYR A 381 8.08 27.09 -7.55
N ASN A 382 8.57 26.72 -6.37
CA ASN A 382 9.79 27.26 -5.79
C ASN A 382 10.86 26.16 -5.81
N LEU A 383 12.08 26.52 -6.22
CA LEU A 383 13.28 25.71 -5.96
C LEU A 383 13.84 26.06 -4.57
N PRO A 384 14.78 25.27 -4.02
CA PRO A 384 15.60 25.68 -2.89
C PRO A 384 16.35 26.99 -3.20
N SER A 385 16.79 27.70 -2.16
CA SER A 385 17.59 28.93 -2.29
C SER A 385 19.07 28.67 -2.60
N PHE A 386 19.51 27.42 -2.46
CA PHE A 386 20.86 26.94 -2.76
C PHE A 386 20.79 26.00 -3.98
N ASP A 387 21.74 26.17 -4.90
CA ASP A 387 21.92 25.38 -6.12
C ASP A 387 23.39 24.90 -6.10
N PRO A 388 23.68 23.59 -6.03
CA PRO A 388 24.97 23.03 -5.62
C PRO A 388 26.03 22.90 -6.74
#